data_AF-A0A3P8Q3X4-F1
#
_entry.id   AF-A0A3P8Q3X4-F1
#
_cell.length_a   1.000
_cell.length_b   1.000
_cell.length_c   1.000
_cell.angle_alpha   90.00
_cell.angle_beta   90.00
_cell.angle_gamma   90.00
#
_symmetry.space_group_name_H-M   'P 1'
#
loop_
_entity.id
_entity.type
_entity.pdbx_description
1 polymer ?
#
loop_
_entity_poly.entity_id
_entity_poly.type
_entity_poly.pdbx_seq_one_letter_code
_entity_poly.pdbx_strand_id
1 'polypeptide(L)'
;MKPHLCDSVFRYYQASQCKPDHFQSGLVVQPSSVLFVYSVIFCAFMPLLCKLYVYTQSYLIFLLNSERERDLQLVRDYKPHKDVEHLRILLHGPPAAGKSSFINSVDSTLRGKTTARALAANAPKSFTIAYRTYKIQKGNPDTFYPFVFNDTMGLQSNDQGIHLEDIKLAISGHVKEDYRFNPKCPLAETDPNYRGSSTFDDKVHILVFVICANTVSLIDDATWRKMNDIRAAARDKGIPQIAIMTKIDEACPEVKKNIKNTYKSKHMNDQMETVNVNLGLPLNCIFLVKNYHKEIETDDGVDSLILKS
;
A
#
# COMPACT_ATOMS: atom_id res chain seq x y z
N MET A 1 11.33 -22.76 -25.49
CA MET A 1 12.19 -23.66 -24.70
C MET A 1 11.64 -23.74 -23.28
N LYS A 2 10.88 -24.79 -22.98
CA LYS A 2 10.51 -25.23 -21.63
C LYS A 2 10.85 -26.72 -21.58
N PRO A 3 11.41 -27.22 -20.47
CA PRO A 3 10.78 -28.41 -19.89
C PRO A 3 10.82 -28.42 -18.37
N HIS A 4 10.19 -29.46 -17.81
CA HIS A 4 10.19 -29.90 -16.41
C HIS A 4 9.08 -29.37 -15.52
N LEU A 5 7.86 -29.88 -15.75
CA LEU A 5 7.01 -30.37 -14.65
C LEU A 5 5.93 -31.35 -15.17
N CYS A 6 6.32 -32.36 -15.95
CA CYS A 6 5.38 -33.34 -16.51
C CYS A 6 5.77 -34.81 -16.27
N ASP A 7 6.71 -35.09 -15.36
CA ASP A 7 7.17 -36.48 -15.11
C ASP A 7 6.58 -37.11 -13.83
N SER A 8 6.01 -36.31 -12.91
CA SER A 8 5.44 -36.82 -11.65
C SER A 8 4.01 -37.34 -11.81
N VAL A 9 3.26 -36.83 -12.80
CA VAL A 9 1.85 -37.21 -13.04
C VAL A 9 1.75 -38.48 -13.90
N PHE A 10 2.77 -38.75 -14.75
CA PHE A 10 2.76 -39.90 -15.65
C PHE A 10 3.02 -41.25 -14.93
N ARG A 11 3.77 -41.24 -13.82
CA ARG A 11 4.00 -42.46 -13.01
C ARG A 11 2.75 -42.93 -12.26
N TYR A 12 1.83 -42.03 -11.93
CA TYR A 12 0.56 -42.42 -11.30
C TYR A 12 -0.42 -43.02 -12.33
N TYR A 13 -0.31 -42.61 -13.60
CA TYR A 13 -1.16 -43.10 -14.69
C TYR A 13 -0.75 -44.47 -15.25
N GLN A 14 0.51 -44.89 -15.09
CA GLN A 14 0.95 -46.24 -15.47
C GLN A 14 0.73 -47.30 -14.38
N ALA A 15 0.48 -46.90 -13.13
CA ALA A 15 0.21 -47.84 -12.04
C ALA A 15 -1.23 -48.38 -12.02
N SER A 16 -2.13 -47.86 -12.87
CA SER A 16 -3.55 -48.26 -12.94
C SER A 16 -3.89 -49.20 -14.11
N GLN A 17 -2.88 -49.71 -14.83
CA GLN A 17 -3.05 -50.63 -15.97
C GLN A 17 -2.28 -51.94 -15.76
N CYS A 18 -2.64 -52.72 -14.73
CA CYS A 18 -2.27 -54.14 -14.64
C CYS A 18 -3.51 -55.00 -14.90
N LYS A 19 -3.44 -55.87 -15.91
CA LYS A 19 -4.45 -56.87 -16.28
C LYS A 19 -4.61 -57.95 -15.19
N PRO A 20 -5.79 -58.59 -15.07
CA PRO A 20 -6.02 -59.69 -14.14
C PRO A 20 -5.73 -61.05 -14.80
N ASP A 21 -5.00 -61.93 -14.14
CA ASP A 21 -5.07 -63.38 -14.38
C ASP A 21 -4.80 -64.20 -13.09
N HIS A 22 -5.85 -64.93 -12.69
CA HIS A 22 -6.00 -66.16 -11.87
C HIS A 22 -5.49 -66.36 -10.42
N PHE A 23 -6.49 -66.43 -9.51
CA PHE A 23 -6.77 -67.39 -8.39
C PHE A 23 -5.83 -67.40 -7.15
N GLN A 24 -6.22 -67.35 -5.86
CA GLN A 24 -7.40 -67.84 -5.12
C GLN A 24 -7.67 -67.08 -3.80
N SER A 25 -8.91 -67.24 -3.32
CA SER A 25 -9.40 -67.18 -1.93
C SER A 25 -9.81 -65.82 -1.33
N GLY A 26 -11.13 -65.67 -1.15
CA GLY A 26 -11.71 -65.26 0.13
C GLY A 26 -11.81 -63.77 0.45
N LEU A 27 -12.67 -63.02 -0.27
CA LEU A 27 -13.59 -61.97 0.26
C LEU A 27 -14.18 -61.21 -0.93
N VAL A 28 -15.40 -61.57 -1.33
CA VAL A 28 -16.20 -60.77 -2.26
C VAL A 28 -16.75 -59.59 -1.47
N VAL A 29 -16.01 -58.49 -1.41
CA VAL A 29 -16.57 -57.19 -1.03
C VAL A 29 -17.21 -56.63 -2.30
N GLN A 30 -18.54 -56.68 -2.40
CA GLN A 30 -19.25 -55.95 -3.44
C GLN A 30 -18.92 -54.45 -3.27
N PRO A 31 -18.37 -53.76 -4.28
CA PRO A 31 -18.28 -52.32 -4.20
C PRO A 31 -19.73 -51.82 -4.17
N SER A 32 -20.10 -51.07 -3.13
CA SER A 32 -21.37 -50.37 -3.15
C SER A 32 -21.40 -49.56 -4.45
N SER A 33 -22.37 -49.83 -5.31
CA SER A 33 -22.53 -49.21 -6.63
C SER A 33 -22.43 -47.68 -6.58
N VAL A 34 -22.79 -47.13 -5.42
CA VAL A 34 -22.63 -45.72 -5.05
C VAL A 34 -21.16 -45.27 -5.10
N LEU A 35 -20.21 -45.94 -4.43
CA LEU A 35 -18.80 -45.50 -4.38
C LEU A 35 -18.12 -45.52 -5.76
N PHE A 36 -18.45 -46.52 -6.59
CA PHE A 36 -17.91 -46.64 -7.94
C PHE A 36 -18.44 -45.51 -8.85
N VAL A 37 -19.74 -45.21 -8.76
CA VAL A 37 -20.36 -44.09 -9.47
C VAL A 37 -19.77 -42.74 -9.03
N TYR A 38 -19.55 -42.53 -7.73
CA TYR A 38 -18.89 -41.33 -7.22
C TYR A 38 -17.45 -41.18 -7.74
N SER A 39 -16.67 -42.26 -7.76
CA SER A 39 -15.29 -42.25 -8.27
C SER A 39 -15.22 -41.89 -9.76
N VAL A 40 -16.10 -42.49 -10.58
CA VAL A 40 -16.15 -42.24 -12.03
C VAL A 40 -16.62 -40.82 -12.34
N ILE A 41 -17.65 -40.31 -11.64
CA ILE A 41 -18.10 -38.92 -11.78
C ILE A 41 -16.99 -37.97 -11.34
N PHE A 42 -16.35 -38.19 -10.19
CA PHE A 42 -15.30 -37.29 -9.71
C PHE A 42 -14.10 -37.22 -10.68
N CYS A 43 -13.66 -38.36 -11.23
CA CYS A 43 -12.59 -38.41 -12.23
C CYS A 43 -12.97 -37.76 -13.57
N ALA A 44 -14.22 -37.89 -14.02
CA ALA A 44 -14.68 -37.31 -15.29
C ALA A 44 -14.86 -35.78 -15.22
N PHE A 45 -15.28 -35.25 -14.07
CA PHE A 45 -15.58 -33.82 -13.90
C PHE A 45 -14.41 -33.01 -13.31
N MET A 46 -13.45 -33.63 -12.63
CA MET A 46 -12.25 -32.96 -12.08
C MET A 46 -11.46 -32.14 -13.12
N PRO A 47 -11.15 -32.67 -14.33
CA PRO A 47 -10.41 -31.90 -15.34
C PRO A 47 -11.19 -30.68 -15.83
N LEU A 48 -12.52 -30.79 -15.92
CA LEU A 48 -13.40 -29.69 -16.33
C LEU A 48 -13.46 -28.62 -15.23
N LEU A 49 -13.59 -29.02 -13.96
CA LEU A 49 -13.55 -28.12 -12.81
C LEU A 49 -12.18 -27.43 -12.68
N CYS A 50 -11.08 -28.14 -12.91
CA CYS A 50 -9.74 -27.54 -12.97
C CYS A 50 -9.61 -26.53 -14.12
N LYS A 51 -10.10 -26.84 -15.33
CA LYS A 51 -10.10 -25.91 -16.46
C LYS A 51 -10.97 -24.67 -16.17
N LEU A 52 -12.16 -24.85 -15.59
CA LEU A 52 -13.04 -23.75 -15.21
C LEU A 52 -12.40 -22.87 -14.12
N TYR A 53 -11.73 -23.48 -13.14
CA TYR A 53 -11.01 -22.78 -12.09
C TYR A 53 -9.81 -21.99 -12.65
N VAL A 54 -8.99 -22.61 -13.51
CA VAL A 54 -7.87 -21.93 -14.16
C VAL A 54 -8.36 -20.81 -15.07
N TYR A 55 -9.45 -21.02 -15.82
CA TYR A 55 -10.04 -20.00 -16.69
C TYR A 55 -10.60 -18.82 -15.90
N THR A 56 -11.34 -19.08 -14.81
CA THR A 56 -11.89 -18.03 -13.93
C THR A 56 -10.78 -17.26 -13.21
N GLN A 57 -9.70 -17.93 -12.77
CA GLN A 57 -8.51 -17.26 -12.23
C GLN A 57 -7.80 -16.41 -13.29
N SER A 58 -7.63 -16.93 -14.51
CA SER A 58 -6.99 -16.20 -15.62
C SER A 58 -7.80 -14.96 -16.04
N TYR A 59 -9.12 -15.07 -16.09
CA TYR A 59 -10.02 -13.96 -16.42
C TYR A 59 -10.03 -12.90 -15.30
N LEU A 60 -10.02 -13.32 -14.03
CA LEU A 60 -9.90 -12.41 -12.90
C LEU A 60 -8.55 -11.68 -12.86
N ILE A 61 -7.46 -12.38 -13.18
CA ILE A 61 -6.12 -11.78 -13.34
C ILE A 61 -6.14 -10.78 -14.50
N PHE A 62 -6.72 -11.13 -15.63
CA PHE A 62 -6.86 -10.22 -16.78
C PHE A 62 -7.64 -8.94 -16.43
N LEU A 63 -8.78 -9.08 -15.73
CA LEU A 63 -9.56 -7.92 -15.29
C LEU A 63 -8.78 -7.03 -14.32
N LEU A 64 -8.13 -7.60 -13.31
CA LEU A 64 -7.31 -6.84 -12.36
C LEU A 64 -6.15 -6.13 -13.07
N ASN A 65 -5.49 -6.78 -14.01
CA ASN A 65 -4.42 -6.18 -14.80
C ASN A 65 -4.94 -5.04 -15.68
N SER A 66 -6.17 -5.16 -16.19
CA SER A 66 -6.81 -4.09 -16.97
C SER A 66 -7.21 -2.87 -16.13
N GLU A 67 -7.55 -3.03 -14.85
CA GLU A 67 -7.80 -1.89 -13.94
C GLU A 67 -6.48 -1.21 -13.57
N ARG A 68 -5.50 -2.00 -13.13
CA ARG A 68 -4.17 -1.52 -12.75
C ARG A 68 -3.53 -0.71 -13.87
N GLU A 69 -3.57 -1.20 -15.11
CA GLU A 69 -2.97 -0.47 -16.24
C GLU A 69 -3.73 0.83 -16.55
N ARG A 70 -5.06 0.86 -16.38
CA ARG A 70 -5.84 2.10 -16.51
C ARG A 70 -5.43 3.13 -15.46
N ASP A 71 -5.35 2.73 -14.19
CA ASP A 71 -4.97 3.63 -13.09
C ASP A 71 -3.52 4.12 -13.28
N LEU A 72 -2.62 3.22 -13.68
CA LEU A 72 -1.24 3.58 -14.02
C LEU A 72 -1.17 4.57 -15.19
N GLN A 73 -2.01 4.40 -16.20
CA GLN A 73 -2.09 5.31 -17.33
C GLN A 73 -2.61 6.70 -16.90
N LEU A 74 -3.58 6.77 -15.99
CA LEU A 74 -4.03 8.05 -15.41
C LEU A 74 -2.88 8.80 -14.72
N VAL A 75 -2.06 8.09 -13.93
CA VAL A 75 -0.87 8.69 -13.29
C VAL A 75 0.18 9.11 -14.32
N ARG A 76 0.38 8.34 -15.39
CA ARG A 76 1.27 8.68 -16.51
C ARG A 76 0.82 9.92 -17.27
N ASP A 77 -0.48 10.10 -17.45
CA ASP A 77 -1.04 11.20 -18.23
C ASP A 77 -1.31 12.45 -17.39
N TYR A 78 -1.20 12.34 -16.06
CA TYR A 78 -1.35 13.46 -15.14
C TYR A 78 -0.44 14.64 -15.51
N LYS A 79 -1.05 15.81 -15.57
CA LYS A 79 -0.39 17.10 -15.73
C LYS A 79 -0.93 18.06 -14.67
N PRO A 80 -0.07 18.86 -14.03
CA PRO A 80 -0.50 19.84 -13.04
C PRO A 80 -1.27 20.98 -13.70
N HIS A 81 -1.96 21.78 -12.89
CA HIS A 81 -2.56 23.03 -13.36
C HIS A 81 -1.47 23.98 -13.88
N LYS A 82 -1.81 24.88 -14.80
CA LYS A 82 -0.85 25.74 -15.53
C LYS A 82 0.07 26.58 -14.64
N ASP A 83 -0.33 26.83 -13.40
CA ASP A 83 0.35 27.73 -12.46
C ASP A 83 1.28 26.99 -11.48
N VAL A 84 1.41 25.67 -11.61
CA VAL A 84 2.18 24.80 -10.70
C VAL A 84 3.05 23.84 -11.52
N GLU A 85 4.34 23.74 -11.18
CA GLU A 85 5.26 22.81 -11.85
C GLU A 85 5.10 21.39 -11.28
N HIS A 86 4.93 21.27 -9.95
CA HIS A 86 4.75 19.99 -9.27
C HIS A 86 3.57 20.00 -8.29
N LEU A 87 2.71 18.99 -8.38
CA LEU A 87 1.76 18.69 -7.31
C LEU A 87 2.51 18.22 -6.06
N ARG A 88 2.45 19.01 -4.99
CA ARG A 88 3.16 18.75 -3.73
C ARG A 88 2.28 18.03 -2.72
N ILE A 89 2.67 16.81 -2.36
CA ILE A 89 1.93 15.92 -1.46
C ILE A 89 2.71 15.80 -0.14
N LEU A 90 2.18 16.34 0.95
CA LEU A 90 2.82 16.28 2.26
C LEU A 90 2.37 15.03 3.01
N LEU A 91 3.32 14.16 3.35
CA LEU A 91 3.07 12.99 4.18
C LEU A 91 3.31 13.34 5.64
N HIS A 92 2.28 13.18 6.46
CA HIS A 92 2.33 13.47 7.88
C HIS A 92 1.71 12.32 8.69
N GLY A 93 2.21 12.08 9.91
CA GLY A 93 1.65 11.07 10.81
C GLY A 93 2.67 10.55 11.82
N PRO A 94 2.28 9.61 12.70
CA PRO A 94 3.13 9.10 13.77
C PRO A 94 4.48 8.50 13.30
N PRO A 95 5.47 8.35 14.19
CA PRO A 95 6.66 7.54 13.93
C PRO A 95 6.28 6.12 13.50
N ALA A 96 7.11 5.51 12.65
CA ALA A 96 6.92 4.16 12.14
C ALA A 96 5.57 3.88 11.41
N ALA A 97 4.77 4.91 11.14
CA ALA A 97 3.53 4.81 10.37
C ALA A 97 3.76 4.45 8.89
N GLY A 98 5.00 4.46 8.41
CA GLY A 98 5.34 4.03 7.05
C GLY A 98 5.32 5.13 5.99
N LYS A 99 5.52 6.41 6.36
CA LYS A 99 5.60 7.55 5.41
C LYS A 99 6.66 7.34 4.33
N SER A 100 7.92 7.18 4.74
CA SER A 100 9.05 6.94 3.82
C SER A 100 8.88 5.63 3.04
N SER A 101 8.34 4.59 3.69
CA SER A 101 8.03 3.30 3.04
C SER A 101 6.96 3.44 1.96
N PHE A 102 5.95 4.30 2.18
CA PHE A 102 4.91 4.57 1.20
C PHE A 102 5.50 5.26 -0.04
N ILE A 103 6.38 6.24 0.13
CA ILE A 103 7.10 6.88 -0.98
C ILE A 103 7.88 5.85 -1.81
N ASN A 104 8.64 4.97 -1.16
CA ASN A 104 9.35 3.89 -1.86
C ASN A 104 8.38 2.93 -2.58
N SER A 105 7.21 2.69 -2.01
CA SER A 105 6.21 1.81 -2.60
C SER A 105 5.62 2.43 -3.86
N VAL A 106 5.25 3.72 -3.82
CA VAL A 106 4.83 4.49 -5.00
C VAL A 106 5.93 4.52 -6.07
N ASP A 107 7.19 4.76 -5.69
CA ASP A 107 8.32 4.74 -6.63
C ASP A 107 8.48 3.35 -7.26
N SER A 108 8.27 2.28 -6.49
CA SER A 108 8.40 0.90 -6.97
C SER A 108 7.27 0.54 -7.94
N THR A 109 6.02 0.85 -7.59
CA THR A 109 4.84 0.64 -8.44
C THR A 109 4.97 1.38 -9.76
N LEU A 110 5.39 2.65 -9.75
CA LEU A 110 5.47 3.46 -10.97
C LEU A 110 6.67 3.12 -11.86
N ARG A 111 7.70 2.49 -11.32
CA ARG A 111 8.90 2.04 -12.06
C ARG A 111 8.86 0.55 -12.42
N GLY A 112 7.94 -0.22 -11.84
CA GLY A 112 7.86 -1.68 -11.99
C GLY A 112 9.07 -2.44 -11.42
N LYS A 113 9.75 -1.87 -10.41
CA LYS A 113 10.91 -2.50 -9.73
C LYS A 113 11.06 -1.98 -8.31
N THR A 114 11.51 -2.80 -7.36
CA THR A 114 11.69 -2.37 -5.97
C THR A 114 12.75 -1.27 -5.83
N THR A 115 12.46 -0.27 -4.99
CA THR A 115 13.33 0.89 -4.74
C THR A 115 13.44 1.18 -3.24
N ALA A 116 14.57 1.75 -2.82
CA ALA A 116 14.83 2.13 -1.42
C ALA A 116 15.47 3.53 -1.34
N ARG A 117 14.84 4.53 -1.96
CA ARG A 117 15.38 5.89 -2.04
C ARG A 117 15.08 6.73 -0.80
N ALA A 118 13.88 6.59 -0.24
CA ALA A 118 13.53 7.17 1.04
C ALA A 118 14.03 6.23 2.15
N LEU A 119 14.86 6.74 3.05
CA LEU A 119 15.39 5.94 4.14
C LEU A 119 14.27 5.63 5.14
N ALA A 120 13.77 4.40 5.10
CA ALA A 120 12.75 3.90 6.02
C ALA A 120 13.39 3.03 7.09
N ALA A 121 13.02 3.22 8.35
CA ALA A 121 13.41 2.32 9.44
C ALA A 121 12.23 1.95 10.31
N ASN A 122 12.20 0.70 10.77
CA ASN A 122 11.29 0.21 11.80
C ASN A 122 11.89 0.51 13.17
N ALA A 123 11.93 1.78 13.56
CA ALA A 123 12.42 2.23 14.86
C ALA A 123 11.30 2.85 15.70
N PRO A 124 11.31 2.68 17.04
CA PRO A 124 10.32 3.29 17.92
C PRO A 124 10.44 4.83 17.98
N LYS A 125 11.60 5.40 17.62
CA LYS A 125 11.84 6.83 17.47
C LYS A 125 11.78 7.23 15.98
N SER A 126 11.44 8.49 15.70
CA SER A 126 11.39 8.98 14.31
C SER A 126 12.77 8.87 13.66
N PHE A 127 12.84 8.09 12.58
CA PHE A 127 14.06 7.93 11.79
C PHE A 127 14.26 9.10 10.82
N THR A 128 13.18 9.57 10.20
CA THR A 128 13.20 10.81 9.43
C THR A 128 13.35 11.98 10.40
N ILE A 129 14.44 12.73 10.28
CA ILE A 129 14.78 13.89 11.11
C ILE A 129 14.79 15.21 10.33
N ALA A 130 14.68 15.17 9.01
CA ALA A 130 14.75 16.34 8.14
C ALA A 130 13.58 16.39 7.14
N TYR A 131 13.21 17.59 6.73
CA TYR A 131 12.24 17.84 5.67
C TYR A 131 12.85 17.47 4.32
N ARG A 132 12.25 16.51 3.62
CA ARG A 132 12.80 15.99 2.35
C ARG A 132 11.77 15.95 1.25
N THR A 133 12.18 16.33 0.04
CA THR A 133 11.38 16.24 -1.18
C THR A 133 11.82 15.05 -2.03
N TYR A 134 10.89 14.16 -2.33
CA TYR A 134 11.11 13.00 -3.19
C TYR A 134 10.38 13.16 -4.52
N LYS A 135 11.16 13.26 -5.60
CA LYS A 135 10.66 13.20 -6.98
C LYS A 135 10.56 11.75 -7.44
N ILE A 136 9.49 11.39 -8.14
CA ILE A 136 9.30 10.05 -8.71
C ILE A 136 9.79 10.02 -10.15
N GLN A 137 10.69 9.09 -10.47
CA GLN A 137 11.27 8.98 -11.80
C GLN A 137 10.25 8.38 -12.79
N LYS A 138 10.17 8.94 -13.99
CA LYS A 138 9.28 8.53 -15.07
C LYS A 138 10.07 8.11 -16.30
N GLY A 139 10.27 6.80 -16.49
CA GLY A 139 11.05 6.27 -17.61
C GLY A 139 12.54 6.58 -17.46
N ASN A 140 13.04 7.58 -18.19
CA ASN A 140 14.47 7.93 -18.23
C ASN A 140 14.98 8.55 -16.90
N PRO A 141 16.30 8.52 -16.63
CA PRO A 141 16.91 9.06 -15.40
C PRO A 141 16.54 10.51 -15.06
N ASP A 142 16.41 11.35 -16.09
CA ASP A 142 16.21 12.81 -15.92
C ASP A 142 14.76 13.26 -16.11
N THR A 143 13.83 12.31 -16.22
CA THR A 143 12.40 12.61 -16.38
C THR A 143 11.67 12.20 -15.11
N PHE A 144 10.83 13.10 -14.61
CA PHE A 144 10.07 12.91 -13.37
C PHE A 144 8.57 13.07 -13.62
N TYR A 145 7.77 12.41 -12.80
CA TYR A 145 6.36 12.74 -12.72
C TYR A 145 6.20 14.16 -12.16
N PRO A 146 5.17 14.92 -12.59
CA PRO A 146 4.96 16.30 -12.16
C PRO A 146 4.26 16.35 -10.79
N PHE A 147 4.69 15.51 -9.86
CA PHE A 147 4.30 15.51 -8.46
C PHE A 147 5.47 15.09 -7.59
N VAL A 148 5.47 15.56 -6.34
CA VAL A 148 6.52 15.32 -5.36
C VAL A 148 5.93 14.97 -4.01
N PHE A 149 6.61 14.10 -3.27
CA PHE A 149 6.27 13.81 -1.89
C PHE A 149 7.18 14.57 -0.95
N ASN A 150 6.60 15.22 0.06
CA ASN A 150 7.35 15.72 1.19
C ASN A 150 7.22 14.78 2.37
N ASP A 151 8.36 14.23 2.81
CA ASP A 151 8.44 13.39 4.00
C ASP A 151 8.82 14.24 5.21
N THR A 152 8.21 13.94 6.35
CA THR A 152 8.44 14.67 7.59
C THR A 152 8.84 13.75 8.73
N MET A 153 9.43 14.33 9.77
CA MET A 153 9.57 13.66 11.05
C MET A 153 8.20 13.24 11.61
N GLY A 154 8.17 12.14 12.38
CA GLY A 154 6.94 11.59 12.95
C GLY A 154 6.32 12.47 14.03
N LEU A 155 4.98 12.52 14.06
CA LEU A 155 4.22 13.24 15.08
C LEU A 155 4.13 12.43 16.38
N GLN A 156 4.48 13.03 17.50
CA GLN A 156 4.34 12.39 18.81
C GLN A 156 3.65 13.35 19.77
N SER A 157 3.00 12.81 20.80
CA SER A 157 2.41 13.59 21.89
C SER A 157 3.46 14.33 22.71
N ASN A 158 4.61 13.71 22.95
CA ASN A 158 5.77 14.29 23.63
C ASN A 158 6.61 15.23 22.73
N ASP A 159 7.56 15.93 23.33
CA ASP A 159 8.52 16.82 22.65
C ASP A 159 9.66 16.05 21.96
N GLN A 160 9.35 14.88 21.39
CA GLN A 160 10.27 14.08 20.57
C GLN A 160 9.80 13.96 19.11
N GLY A 161 8.60 14.43 18.81
CA GLY A 161 8.04 14.46 17.46
C GLY A 161 8.20 15.82 16.78
N ILE A 162 7.78 15.90 15.52
CA ILE A 162 7.73 17.16 14.77
C ILE A 162 6.84 18.19 15.49
N HIS A 163 7.30 19.44 15.53
CA HIS A 163 6.52 20.53 16.10
C HIS A 163 5.34 20.88 15.18
N LEU A 164 4.16 21.15 15.77
CA LEU A 164 2.93 21.42 15.01
C LEU A 164 3.11 22.59 14.02
N GLU A 165 3.73 23.67 14.49
CA GLU A 165 3.95 24.87 13.67
C GLU A 165 4.88 24.61 12.48
N ASP A 166 5.87 23.71 12.60
CA ASP A 166 6.75 23.36 11.47
C ASP A 166 5.96 22.70 10.34
N ILE A 167 4.90 21.96 10.66
CA ILE A 167 4.00 21.36 9.68
C ILE A 167 3.15 22.44 9.02
N LYS A 168 2.62 23.39 9.79
CA LYS A 168 1.85 24.53 9.24
C LYS A 168 2.71 25.42 8.33
N LEU A 169 3.98 25.60 8.69
CA LEU A 169 4.99 26.26 7.86
C LEU A 169 5.26 25.44 6.59
N ALA A 170 5.43 24.12 6.68
CA ALA A 170 5.60 23.25 5.53
C ALA A 170 4.39 23.30 4.59
N ILE A 171 3.17 23.27 5.13
CA ILE A 171 1.91 23.44 4.37
C ILE A 171 1.92 24.76 3.58
N SER A 172 2.42 25.82 4.20
CA SER A 172 2.47 27.16 3.62
C SER A 172 3.69 27.41 2.72
N GLY A 173 4.56 26.41 2.55
CA GLY A 173 5.77 26.48 1.72
C GLY A 173 6.93 27.24 2.34
N HIS A 174 6.96 27.41 3.66
CA HIS A 174 7.98 28.20 4.37
C HIS A 174 9.16 27.39 4.90
N VAL A 175 9.19 26.07 4.68
CA VAL A 175 10.27 25.18 5.10
C VAL A 175 11.17 24.84 3.91
N LYS A 176 12.48 25.07 4.01
CA LYS A 176 13.45 24.68 2.97
C LYS A 176 13.82 23.21 3.06
N GLU A 177 14.26 22.67 1.93
CA GLU A 177 14.83 21.32 1.82
C GLU A 177 15.95 21.11 2.85
N ASP A 178 16.03 19.89 3.40
CA ASP A 178 17.02 19.46 4.39
C ASP A 178 16.96 20.17 5.75
N TYR A 179 15.95 21.00 6.02
CA TYR A 179 15.69 21.52 7.37
C TYR A 179 15.56 20.36 8.36
N ARG A 180 16.41 20.36 9.40
CA ARG A 180 16.35 19.39 10.50
C ARG A 180 15.35 19.87 11.55
N PHE A 181 14.30 19.10 11.76
CA PHE A 181 13.25 19.46 12.70
C PHE A 181 13.77 19.53 14.14
N ASN A 182 13.36 20.57 14.84
CA ASN A 182 13.59 20.69 16.27
C ASN A 182 12.30 20.37 17.03
N PRO A 183 12.24 19.27 17.80
CA PRO A 183 11.05 18.92 18.58
C PRO A 183 10.66 19.95 19.65
N LYS A 184 11.61 20.79 20.10
CA LYS A 184 11.43 21.69 21.25
C LYS A 184 10.99 23.08 20.87
N CYS A 185 11.25 23.53 19.65
CA CYS A 185 10.88 24.86 19.20
C CYS A 185 10.59 24.86 17.70
N PRO A 186 9.63 25.69 17.25
CA PRO A 186 9.34 25.83 15.84
C PRO A 186 10.48 26.51 15.08
N LEU A 187 10.50 26.31 13.76
CA LEU A 187 11.34 27.02 12.81
C LEU A 187 11.05 28.53 12.88
N ALA A 188 12.04 29.30 13.33
CA ALA A 188 11.94 30.75 13.44
C ALA A 188 12.09 31.42 12.06
N GLU A 189 11.44 32.56 11.86
CA GLU A 189 11.56 33.32 10.59
C GLU A 189 12.98 33.85 10.32
N THR A 190 13.78 34.00 11.37
CA THR A 190 15.20 34.40 11.29
C THR A 190 16.14 33.25 10.92
N ASP A 191 15.66 32.01 10.91
CA ASP A 191 16.47 30.83 10.60
C ASP A 191 16.81 30.79 9.09
N PRO A 192 18.06 30.45 8.70
CA PRO A 192 18.43 30.30 7.29
C PRO A 192 17.58 29.29 6.52
N ASN A 193 16.98 28.30 7.19
CA ASN A 193 16.10 27.29 6.62
C ASN A 193 14.65 27.75 6.47
N TYR A 194 14.30 28.92 6.99
CA TYR A 194 13.00 29.56 6.74
C TYR A 194 12.98 30.20 5.35
N ARG A 195 11.90 29.96 4.61
CA ARG A 195 11.65 30.59 3.31
C ARG A 195 10.69 31.76 3.51
N GLY A 196 11.22 32.99 3.47
CA GLY A 196 10.44 34.22 3.69
C GLY A 196 9.35 34.50 2.65
N SER A 197 9.48 34.00 1.42
CA SER A 197 8.46 34.11 0.39
C SER A 197 8.24 32.76 -0.27
N SER A 198 7.02 32.22 -0.17
CA SER A 198 6.63 30.96 -0.79
C SER A 198 5.88 31.20 -2.11
N THR A 199 6.23 30.42 -3.12
CA THR A 199 5.51 30.36 -4.40
C THR A 199 4.35 29.37 -4.33
N PHE A 200 3.55 29.25 -5.40
CA PHE A 200 2.55 28.20 -5.49
C PHE A 200 3.18 26.80 -5.50
N ASP A 201 4.33 26.63 -6.16
CA ASP A 201 5.05 25.35 -6.21
C ASP A 201 5.62 24.93 -4.84
N ASP A 202 5.96 25.91 -3.98
CA ASP A 202 6.45 25.63 -2.62
C ASP A 202 5.33 25.15 -1.68
N LYS A 203 4.06 25.49 -1.97
CA LYS A 203 2.93 25.18 -1.09
C LYS A 203 2.47 23.73 -1.24
N VAL A 204 1.93 23.19 -0.15
CA VAL A 204 1.33 21.86 -0.17
C VAL A 204 0.00 21.91 -0.89
N HIS A 205 -0.21 20.95 -1.79
CA HIS A 205 -1.42 20.81 -2.59
C HIS A 205 -2.33 19.69 -2.07
N ILE A 206 -1.76 18.67 -1.42
CA ILE A 206 -2.51 17.57 -0.78
C ILE A 206 -1.84 17.24 0.54
N LEU A 207 -2.64 17.15 1.61
CA LEU A 207 -2.20 16.64 2.91
C LEU A 207 -2.60 15.17 3.07
N VAL A 208 -1.63 14.31 3.37
CA VAL A 208 -1.85 12.87 3.58
C VAL A 208 -1.52 12.49 5.01
N PHE A 209 -2.52 11.99 5.73
CA PHE A 209 -2.36 11.38 7.05
C PHE A 209 -1.95 9.92 6.88
N VAL A 210 -0.69 9.60 7.14
CA VAL A 210 -0.17 8.23 7.09
C VAL A 210 -0.27 7.59 8.48
N ILE A 211 -1.07 6.54 8.59
CA ILE A 211 -1.41 5.88 9.84
C ILE A 211 -1.08 4.39 9.71
N CYS A 212 -0.46 3.79 10.72
CA CYS A 212 -0.19 2.35 10.72
C CYS A 212 -1.41 1.59 11.26
N ALA A 213 -1.95 0.67 10.46
CA ALA A 213 -3.11 -0.15 10.81
C ALA A 213 -2.91 -0.97 12.09
N ASN A 214 -1.68 -1.42 12.38
CA ASN A 214 -1.36 -2.17 13.62
C ASN A 214 -1.47 -1.32 14.90
N THR A 215 -1.36 -0.01 14.77
CA THR A 215 -1.14 0.88 15.91
C THR A 215 -2.20 1.96 16.04
N VAL A 216 -3.28 1.92 15.26
CA VAL A 216 -4.36 2.93 15.31
C VAL A 216 -4.93 3.02 16.72
N SER A 217 -5.20 1.88 17.35
CA SER A 217 -5.71 1.79 18.72
C SER A 217 -4.72 2.24 19.79
N LEU A 218 -3.44 2.43 19.43
CA LEU A 218 -2.38 2.88 20.33
C LEU A 218 -2.10 4.39 20.20
N ILE A 219 -2.75 5.08 19.27
CA ILE A 219 -2.59 6.53 19.11
C ILE A 219 -3.33 7.22 20.25
N ASP A 220 -2.59 7.97 21.06
CA ASP A 220 -3.14 8.72 22.18
C ASP A 220 -3.93 9.97 21.73
N ASP A 221 -4.84 10.44 22.61
CA ASP A 221 -5.69 11.60 22.35
C ASP A 221 -4.92 12.89 22.05
N ALA A 222 -3.71 13.06 22.61
CA ALA A 222 -2.89 14.23 22.33
C ALA A 222 -2.35 14.21 20.89
N THR A 223 -1.97 13.04 20.40
CA THR A 223 -1.53 12.82 19.03
C THR A 223 -2.70 13.00 18.05
N TRP A 224 -3.89 12.49 18.38
CA TRP A 224 -5.11 12.76 17.60
C TRP A 224 -5.46 14.25 17.54
N ARG A 225 -5.36 14.97 18.67
CA ARG A 225 -5.58 16.42 18.71
C ARG A 225 -4.60 17.17 17.81
N LYS A 226 -3.30 16.88 17.90
CA LYS A 226 -2.30 17.49 17.02
C LYS A 226 -2.59 17.23 15.54
N MET A 227 -3.01 16.01 15.15
CA MET A 227 -3.41 15.71 13.77
C MET A 227 -4.64 16.53 13.34
N ASN A 228 -5.64 16.70 14.22
CA ASN A 228 -6.81 17.53 13.96
C ASN A 228 -6.47 19.02 13.82
N ASP A 229 -5.50 19.53 14.58
CA ASP A 229 -5.05 20.93 14.45
C ASP A 229 -4.40 21.17 13.08
N ILE A 230 -3.60 20.22 12.59
CA ILE A 230 -3.02 20.27 11.24
C ILE A 230 -4.13 20.18 10.18
N ARG A 231 -5.10 19.30 10.40
CA ARG A 231 -6.27 19.11 9.53
C ARG A 231 -7.05 20.42 9.38
N ALA A 232 -7.30 21.11 10.49
CA ALA A 232 -7.95 22.41 10.51
C ALA A 232 -7.14 23.46 9.72
N ALA A 233 -5.82 23.52 9.95
CA ALA A 233 -4.95 24.44 9.22
C ALA A 233 -4.92 24.19 7.70
N ALA A 234 -4.99 22.93 7.27
CA ALA A 234 -5.11 22.57 5.86
C ALA A 234 -6.49 22.94 5.29
N ARG A 235 -7.57 22.69 6.04
CA ARG A 235 -8.95 23.04 5.66
C ARG A 235 -9.11 24.53 5.44
N ASP A 236 -8.57 25.34 6.35
CA ASP A 236 -8.69 26.81 6.29
C ASP A 236 -7.93 27.39 5.07
N LYS A 237 -7.02 26.60 4.49
CA LYS A 237 -6.32 26.91 3.22
C LYS A 237 -6.94 26.25 1.99
N GLY A 238 -8.06 25.52 2.14
CA GLY A 238 -8.72 24.82 1.05
C GLY A 238 -7.95 23.60 0.51
N ILE A 239 -7.02 23.05 1.29
CA ILE A 239 -6.16 21.93 0.86
C ILE A 239 -6.92 20.61 1.05
N PRO A 240 -7.06 19.78 -0.01
CA PRO A 240 -7.57 18.42 0.07
C PRO A 240 -6.79 17.55 1.06
N GLN A 241 -7.52 16.71 1.79
CA GLN A 241 -6.98 15.87 2.87
C GLN A 241 -7.44 14.44 2.69
N ILE A 242 -6.49 13.50 2.77
CA ILE A 242 -6.78 12.06 2.73
C ILE A 242 -6.01 11.34 3.84
N ALA A 243 -6.46 10.15 4.21
CA ALA A 243 -5.71 9.25 5.08
C ALA A 243 -5.29 7.99 4.33
N ILE A 244 -4.09 7.53 4.61
CA ILE A 244 -3.53 6.27 4.10
C ILE A 244 -3.18 5.40 5.29
N MET A 245 -3.84 4.26 5.39
CA MET A 245 -3.57 3.25 6.41
C MET A 245 -2.61 2.21 5.84
N THR A 246 -1.40 2.17 6.38
CA THR A 246 -0.33 1.27 5.94
C THR A 246 -0.29 0.00 6.81
N LYS A 247 0.55 -0.97 6.42
CA LYS A 247 0.81 -2.22 7.17
C LYS A 247 -0.45 -3.06 7.40
N ILE A 248 -1.39 -3.00 6.46
CA ILE A 248 -2.66 -3.75 6.51
C ILE A 248 -2.46 -5.27 6.50
N ASP A 249 -1.36 -5.74 5.91
CA ASP A 249 -0.94 -7.14 5.88
C ASP A 249 -0.32 -7.60 7.19
N GLU A 250 0.21 -6.69 7.98
CA GLU A 250 0.63 -7.01 9.36
C GLU A 250 -0.58 -6.98 10.31
N ALA A 251 -1.55 -6.09 10.06
CA ALA A 251 -2.72 -5.89 10.93
C ALA A 251 -3.75 -7.01 10.80
N CYS A 252 -3.93 -7.53 9.60
CA CYS A 252 -4.94 -8.53 9.32
C CYS A 252 -4.34 -9.77 8.64
N PRO A 253 -4.33 -10.93 9.32
CA PRO A 253 -3.88 -12.19 8.72
C PRO A 253 -4.63 -12.58 7.44
N GLU A 254 -5.92 -12.22 7.32
CA GLU A 254 -6.72 -12.48 6.13
C GLU A 254 -6.25 -11.66 4.92
N VAL A 255 -5.84 -10.41 5.16
CA VAL A 255 -5.26 -9.50 4.16
C VAL A 255 -3.86 -9.96 3.79
N LYS A 256 -3.06 -10.39 4.78
CA LYS A 256 -1.74 -11.00 4.55
C LYS A 256 -1.80 -12.20 3.63
N LYS A 257 -2.79 -13.07 3.86
CA LYS A 257 -3.01 -14.28 3.06
C LYS A 257 -3.49 -13.95 1.65
N ASN A 258 -4.34 -12.93 1.52
CA ASN A 258 -4.84 -12.48 0.23
C ASN A 258 -5.18 -10.98 0.27
N ILE A 259 -4.38 -10.17 -0.41
CA ILE A 259 -4.51 -8.71 -0.44
C ILE A 259 -5.89 -8.24 -0.98
N LYS A 260 -6.59 -9.08 -1.76
CA LYS A 260 -7.95 -8.80 -2.25
C LYS A 260 -9.00 -8.74 -1.13
N ASN A 261 -8.67 -9.20 0.08
CA ASN A 261 -9.54 -9.12 1.24
C ASN A 261 -9.45 -7.76 1.97
N THR A 262 -8.59 -6.85 1.53
CA THR A 262 -8.34 -5.54 2.17
C THR A 262 -9.61 -4.81 2.61
N TYR A 263 -10.54 -4.55 1.68
CA TYR A 263 -11.80 -3.86 1.97
C TYR A 263 -12.95 -4.79 2.40
N LYS A 264 -12.72 -6.10 2.41
CA LYS A 264 -13.71 -7.10 2.87
C LYS A 264 -13.52 -7.48 4.34
N SER A 265 -12.32 -7.26 4.86
CA SER A 265 -11.97 -7.59 6.24
C SER A 265 -12.74 -6.69 7.20
N LYS A 266 -13.50 -7.32 8.11
CA LYS A 266 -14.18 -6.60 9.19
C LYS A 266 -13.17 -5.83 10.04
N HIS A 267 -12.05 -6.46 10.41
CA HIS A 267 -11.02 -5.80 11.20
C HIS A 267 -10.53 -4.52 10.53
N MET A 268 -10.29 -4.54 9.22
CA MET A 268 -9.83 -3.34 8.52
C MET A 268 -10.89 -2.25 8.44
N ASN A 269 -12.15 -2.62 8.25
CA ASN A 269 -13.26 -1.66 8.27
C ASN A 269 -13.39 -1.00 9.65
N ASP A 270 -13.29 -1.76 10.74
CA ASP A 270 -13.31 -1.22 12.10
C ASP A 270 -12.14 -0.22 12.34
N GLN A 271 -10.95 -0.52 11.79
CA GLN A 271 -9.81 0.40 11.86
C GLN A 271 -10.05 1.68 11.03
N MET A 272 -10.66 1.57 9.84
CA MET A 272 -11.04 2.74 9.03
C MET A 272 -12.08 3.61 9.73
N GLU A 273 -13.07 3.01 10.37
CA GLU A 273 -14.07 3.73 11.18
C GLU A 273 -13.40 4.47 12.34
N THR A 274 -12.41 3.86 12.99
CA THR A 274 -11.63 4.53 14.05
C THR A 274 -10.93 5.78 13.51
N VAL A 275 -10.28 5.70 12.34
CA VAL A 275 -9.63 6.86 11.70
C VAL A 275 -10.66 7.90 11.26
N ASN A 276 -11.79 7.48 10.70
CA ASN A 276 -12.90 8.35 10.29
C ASN A 276 -13.43 9.17 11.47
N VAL A 277 -13.71 8.54 12.60
CA VAL A 277 -14.24 9.20 13.79
C VAL A 277 -13.21 10.17 14.38
N ASN A 278 -11.94 9.75 14.49
CA ASN A 278 -10.91 10.56 15.14
C ASN A 278 -10.40 11.73 14.29
N LEU A 279 -10.34 11.58 12.96
CA LEU A 279 -9.93 12.66 12.04
C LEU A 279 -11.12 13.39 11.40
N GLY A 280 -12.34 12.89 11.49
CA GLY A 280 -13.50 13.47 10.78
C GLY A 280 -13.32 13.49 9.26
N LEU A 281 -12.58 12.54 8.69
CA LEU A 281 -12.42 12.34 7.25
C LEU A 281 -13.47 11.34 6.77
N PRO A 282 -14.21 11.59 5.68
CA PRO A 282 -15.19 10.62 5.19
C PRO A 282 -14.50 9.33 4.74
N LEU A 283 -15.18 8.19 4.85
CA LEU A 283 -14.57 6.87 4.58
C LEU A 283 -13.99 6.74 3.15
N ASN A 284 -14.56 7.46 2.17
CA ASN A 284 -14.06 7.49 0.79
C ASN A 284 -12.77 8.34 0.61
N CYS A 285 -12.29 9.01 1.67
CA CYS A 285 -10.99 9.68 1.73
C CYS A 285 -9.97 8.89 2.57
N ILE A 286 -10.27 7.65 2.95
CA ILE A 286 -9.40 6.77 3.72
C ILE A 286 -9.05 5.56 2.87
N PHE A 287 -7.77 5.38 2.60
CA PHE A 287 -7.25 4.35 1.71
C PHE A 287 -6.42 3.33 2.48
N LEU A 288 -6.56 2.06 2.12
CA LEU A 288 -5.84 0.95 2.73
C LEU A 288 -4.72 0.52 1.78
N VAL A 289 -3.47 0.59 2.23
CA VAL A 289 -2.31 0.26 1.39
C VAL A 289 -1.38 -0.72 2.09
N LYS A 290 -0.78 -1.60 1.29
CA LYS A 290 0.37 -2.40 1.69
C LYS A 290 1.63 -1.76 1.11
N ASN A 291 2.60 -1.45 1.97
CA ASN A 291 3.90 -0.97 1.51
C ASN A 291 4.79 -2.15 1.10
N TYR A 292 5.60 -1.97 0.06
CA TYR A 292 6.71 -2.86 -0.25
C TYR A 292 7.78 -2.74 0.83
N HIS A 293 8.22 -3.88 1.37
CA HIS A 293 9.21 -3.89 2.46
C HIS A 293 10.11 -5.13 2.49
N LYS A 294 9.74 -6.23 1.83
CA LYS A 294 10.55 -7.47 1.73
C LYS A 294 10.66 -7.99 0.30
N GLU A 295 9.81 -7.52 -0.59
CA GLU A 295 9.60 -8.07 -1.91
C GLU A 295 10.67 -7.61 -2.90
N ILE A 296 11.12 -8.53 -3.75
CA ILE A 296 12.10 -8.27 -4.81
C ILE A 296 11.41 -7.74 -6.07
N GLU A 297 10.17 -8.19 -6.31
CA GLU A 297 9.34 -7.82 -7.44
C GLU A 297 8.06 -7.12 -6.95
N THR A 298 7.47 -6.29 -7.81
CA THR A 298 6.16 -5.69 -7.57
C THR A 298 5.04 -6.73 -7.74
N ASP A 299 3.88 -6.46 -7.15
CA ASP A 299 2.71 -7.33 -7.13
C ASP A 299 1.50 -6.52 -7.59
N ASP A 300 0.76 -7.03 -8.57
CA ASP A 300 -0.35 -6.31 -9.20
C ASP A 300 -1.46 -5.93 -8.21
N GLY A 301 -1.68 -6.75 -7.18
CA GLY A 301 -2.66 -6.48 -6.14
C GLY A 301 -2.25 -5.34 -5.22
N VAL A 302 -0.97 -5.29 -4.84
CA VAL A 302 -0.38 -4.20 -4.07
C VAL A 302 -0.30 -2.91 -4.88
N ASP A 303 0.16 -2.98 -6.14
CA ASP A 303 0.19 -1.86 -7.07
C ASP A 303 -1.20 -1.23 -7.22
N SER A 304 -2.24 -2.07 -7.38
CA SER A 304 -3.62 -1.60 -7.51
C SER A 304 -4.11 -0.82 -6.28
N LEU A 305 -3.69 -1.21 -5.07
CA LEU A 305 -4.03 -0.47 -3.86
C LEU A 305 -3.30 0.89 -3.80
N ILE A 306 -2.04 0.93 -4.22
CA ILE A 306 -1.23 2.15 -4.23
C ILE A 306 -1.70 3.13 -5.33
N LEU A 307 -2.10 2.63 -6.50
CA LEU A 307 -2.55 3.46 -7.61
C LEU A 307 -3.95 4.05 -7.37
N LYS A 308 -4.80 3.36 -6.60
CA LYS A 308 -6.16 3.81 -6.27
C LYS A 308 -6.22 4.74 -5.06
N SER A 309 -5.13 4.87 -4.29
CA SER A 309 -5.01 5.77 -3.12
C SER A 309 -4.56 7.17 -3.53
#